data_AF-A0AAV5Q759-F1
#
_entry.id   AF-A0AAV5Q759-F1
#
_cell.length_a   1.000
_cell.length_b   1.000
_cell.length_c   1.000
_cell.angle_alpha   90.00
_cell.angle_beta   90.00
_cell.angle_gamma   90.00
#
_symmetry.space_group_name_H-M   'P 1'
#
loop_
_entity.id
_entity.type
_entity.pdbx_description
1 polymer ?
#
loop_
_entity_poly.entity_id
_entity_poly.type
_entity_poly.pdbx_seq_one_letter_code
_entity_poly.pdbx_strand_id
1 'polypeptide(L)'
;MRTFTRSIRYLRSNRLIFRTIATQRKTLPSLVDLNFDEDFEDSELIHNFKSQPTFFEGSINSFTAPNRYDEQKDSQYAASLDEETLIDFLQDLSSNPVTKSEIKYIEYQDLPISIEIPKFKSFKDSQSINVFLQKMCSKSYKPYLKDRVIKIVQELVEKHAQELTKETYVRIISLFHFFCKDALAFQILDTMHERTNIKEDTDFTNALMMSQLGPVIYKFRIKRLESGRNLQLNTSTWYYLFRMMQTTGAKLKILELMTLYSVPLEPVFHFAVSDLCKAITPEKLMSLYNKMGITIEQGMNGQYFNHLITSSLAHNKLDEAWELVKLISSKNNSGFGINYGTFMAFINHFLENKQIGFAFAFTNKWMQLRGQNLSPLLNSKLLSTYLIECPYFEKWPQVVKYSEMSCRSYKGPIKISLPKNFKWAIKDYAEINGALEEFNSIHSVNKELENVIKKKLIWKKDPVFNLEENQLEFIDACKYLGQN
;
A
#
# COMPACT_ATOMS: atom_id res chain seq x y z
N MET A 1 0.16 17.71 38.18
CA MET A 1 -0.58 16.43 38.00
C MET A 1 -1.38 16.32 36.70
N ARG A 2 -2.09 17.35 36.19
CA ARG A 2 -2.84 17.27 34.91
C ARG A 2 -1.97 17.23 33.64
N THR A 3 -0.70 17.65 33.72
CA THR A 3 0.31 17.57 32.65
C THR A 3 0.91 16.17 32.49
N PHE A 4 1.03 15.40 33.57
CA PHE A 4 1.64 14.07 33.56
C PHE A 4 0.73 12.99 32.94
N THR A 5 -0.60 13.11 33.13
CA THR A 5 -1.59 12.18 32.54
C THR A 5 -1.77 12.36 31.03
N ARG A 6 -1.38 13.53 30.46
CA ARG A 6 -1.41 13.79 29.00
C ARG A 6 -0.22 13.15 28.27
N SER A 7 0.97 13.16 28.87
CA SER A 7 2.16 12.48 28.32
C SER A 7 2.02 10.95 28.26
N ILE A 8 1.29 10.35 29.21
CA ILE A 8 1.02 8.90 29.22
C ILE A 8 0.02 8.48 28.12
N ARG A 9 -0.92 9.34 27.73
CA ARG A 9 -1.80 9.09 26.56
C ARG A 9 -1.02 9.13 25.25
N TYR A 10 -0.08 10.07 25.13
CA TYR A 10 0.80 10.19 23.96
C TYR A 10 1.72 8.97 23.79
N LEU A 11 2.29 8.45 24.89
CA LEU A 11 3.12 7.24 24.87
C LEU A 11 2.34 5.95 24.60
N ARG A 12 1.06 5.86 25.00
CA ARG A 12 0.21 4.70 24.69
C ARG A 12 -0.26 4.66 23.24
N SER A 13 -0.48 5.80 22.60
CA SER A 13 -0.87 5.87 21.18
C SER A 13 0.30 5.61 20.21
N ASN A 14 1.54 5.87 20.63
CA ASN A 14 2.75 5.70 19.80
C ASN A 14 3.53 4.40 20.06
N ARG A 15 3.16 3.59 21.07
CA ARG A 15 3.80 2.28 21.34
C ARG A 15 3.61 1.26 20.20
N LEU A 16 2.58 1.44 19.35
CA LEU A 16 2.41 0.61 18.14
C LEU A 16 3.34 1.03 17.00
N ILE A 17 3.81 2.28 16.96
CA ILE A 17 4.67 2.79 15.88
C ILE A 17 6.15 2.50 16.18
N PHE A 18 6.56 2.59 17.45
CA PHE A 18 7.94 2.32 17.85
C PHE A 18 8.33 0.83 17.79
N ARG A 19 7.39 -0.11 17.96
CA ARG A 19 7.67 -1.55 17.76
C ARG A 19 7.89 -1.91 16.29
N THR A 20 7.23 -1.22 15.36
CA THR A 20 7.42 -1.45 13.91
C THR A 20 8.79 -0.95 13.44
N ILE A 21 9.28 0.17 14.00
CA ILE A 21 10.56 0.77 13.61
C ILE A 21 11.76 0.02 14.24
N ALA A 22 11.63 -0.50 15.46
CA ALA A 22 12.71 -1.26 16.11
C ALA A 22 12.95 -2.64 15.48
N THR A 23 11.93 -3.23 14.83
CA THR A 23 12.04 -4.57 14.22
C THR A 23 12.63 -4.52 12.80
N GLN A 24 12.60 -3.38 12.12
CA GLN A 24 13.15 -3.21 10.75
C GLN A 24 14.63 -2.77 10.70
N ARG A 25 15.30 -2.58 11.84
CA ARG A 25 16.72 -2.16 11.91
C ARG A 25 17.71 -3.23 12.38
N LYS A 26 17.31 -4.50 12.53
CA LYS A 26 18.19 -5.60 12.95
C LYS A 26 18.39 -6.67 11.88
N THR A 27 19.00 -6.29 10.77
CA THR A 27 19.71 -7.14 9.78
C THR A 27 20.59 -6.16 8.98
N LEU A 28 21.90 -5.97 9.16
CA LEU A 28 23.08 -6.84 9.31
C LEU A 28 24.26 -5.99 9.90
N PRO A 29 25.50 -6.51 10.10
CA PRO A 29 26.30 -6.29 11.31
C PRO A 29 27.42 -5.23 11.18
N SER A 30 27.85 -4.69 12.32
CA SER A 30 29.28 -4.46 12.59
C SER A 30 29.52 -4.40 14.10
N LEU A 31 30.57 -5.11 14.52
CA LEU A 31 31.17 -5.08 15.86
C LEU A 31 31.61 -3.66 16.22
N VAL A 32 31.31 -3.20 17.44
CA VAL A 32 32.27 -2.58 18.38
C VAL A 32 31.68 -2.70 19.79
N ASP A 33 32.50 -3.21 20.71
CA ASP A 33 32.27 -3.33 22.15
C ASP A 33 31.84 -2.03 22.81
N LEU A 34 30.75 -2.05 23.59
CA LEU A 34 30.56 -1.16 24.74
C LEU A 34 29.80 -1.90 25.85
N ASN A 35 30.56 -2.28 26.89
CA ASN A 35 30.07 -2.68 28.21
C ASN A 35 29.26 -1.54 28.84
N PHE A 36 28.10 -1.88 29.41
CA PHE A 36 27.57 -1.19 30.59
C PHE A 36 26.91 -2.22 31.49
N ASP A 37 27.62 -2.53 32.58
CA ASP A 37 27.05 -3.02 33.84
C ASP A 37 26.18 -1.91 34.46
N GLU A 38 25.06 -2.31 35.05
CA GLU A 38 24.52 -1.88 36.37
C GLU A 38 23.01 -2.16 36.44
N ASP A 39 22.69 -3.24 37.16
CA ASP A 39 21.67 -3.41 38.19
C ASP A 39 20.43 -2.49 38.20
N PHE A 40 19.24 -3.12 38.21
CA PHE A 40 18.20 -2.82 39.21
C PHE A 40 17.19 -3.99 39.30
N GLU A 41 17.16 -4.62 40.47
CA GLU A 41 16.27 -5.70 40.90
C GLU A 41 14.82 -5.24 41.16
N ASP A 42 13.92 -6.22 40.95
CA ASP A 42 12.70 -6.58 41.69
C ASP A 42 11.54 -5.58 41.96
N SER A 43 10.33 -6.00 41.58
CA SER A 43 9.38 -6.59 42.56
C SER A 43 8.06 -7.07 41.92
N GLU A 44 7.80 -8.36 42.11
CA GLU A 44 6.54 -9.09 42.35
C GLU A 44 5.16 -8.45 42.10
N LEU A 45 4.25 -9.20 41.44
CA LEU A 45 3.03 -9.73 42.09
C LEU A 45 2.25 -10.68 41.17
N ILE A 46 2.22 -11.96 41.59
CA ILE A 46 1.35 -13.05 41.12
C ILE A 46 0.30 -13.31 42.22
N HIS A 47 -0.98 -13.46 41.85
CA HIS A 47 -1.96 -14.37 42.49
C HIS A 47 -3.24 -14.44 41.62
N ASN A 48 -3.56 -15.59 41.01
CA ASN A 48 -4.40 -16.73 41.46
C ASN A 48 -5.93 -16.47 41.44
N PHE A 49 -6.70 -17.24 40.65
CA PHE A 49 -7.48 -18.41 41.13
C PHE A 49 -8.27 -19.14 40.03
N LYS A 50 -8.44 -20.45 40.25
CA LYS A 50 -9.09 -21.52 39.46
C LYS A 50 -10.61 -21.59 39.67
N SER A 51 -11.35 -22.13 38.69
CA SER A 51 -12.33 -23.24 38.88
C SER A 51 -13.07 -23.66 37.59
N GLN A 52 -13.02 -24.95 37.27
CA GLN A 52 -13.97 -25.76 36.45
C GLN A 52 -14.83 -26.63 37.42
N PRO A 53 -15.71 -27.60 37.02
CA PRO A 53 -16.40 -27.93 35.73
C PRO A 53 -17.92 -28.29 35.94
N THR A 54 -18.67 -28.66 34.88
CA THR A 54 -19.58 -29.84 34.89
C THR A 54 -20.00 -30.30 33.47
N PHE A 55 -20.13 -31.63 33.36
CA PHE A 55 -20.44 -32.52 32.23
C PHE A 55 -21.89 -32.50 31.71
N PHE A 56 -22.10 -32.94 30.45
CA PHE A 56 -23.08 -33.98 30.09
C PHE A 56 -22.68 -34.66 28.76
N GLU A 57 -22.62 -36.00 28.78
CA GLU A 57 -22.40 -36.91 27.64
C GLU A 57 -23.71 -37.27 26.92
N GLY A 58 -23.60 -37.58 25.63
CA GLY A 58 -24.67 -38.19 24.83
C GLY A 58 -24.23 -38.43 23.38
N SER A 59 -23.66 -39.62 23.13
CA SER A 59 -23.14 -40.14 21.85
C SER A 59 -24.23 -40.49 20.83
N ILE A 60 -24.01 -40.27 19.51
CA ILE A 60 -24.28 -41.23 18.39
C ILE A 60 -23.34 -40.94 17.19
N ASN A 61 -22.68 -42.00 16.72
CA ASN A 61 -21.98 -42.30 15.43
C ASN A 61 -22.52 -41.56 14.17
N SER A 62 -21.85 -41.33 13.03
CA SER A 62 -20.61 -41.80 12.39
C SER A 62 -20.47 -41.05 11.03
N PHE A 63 -19.22 -40.77 10.62
CA PHE A 63 -18.65 -40.53 9.27
C PHE A 63 -17.63 -39.39 9.35
N THR A 64 -16.40 -39.73 9.74
CA THR A 64 -15.26 -38.80 9.74
C THR A 64 -14.74 -38.60 8.32
N ALA A 65 -15.16 -37.50 7.70
CA ALA A 65 -14.44 -36.87 6.59
C ALA A 65 -13.05 -36.38 7.09
N PRO A 66 -12.02 -36.32 6.24
CA PRO A 66 -10.66 -36.00 6.68
C PRO A 66 -10.58 -34.56 7.20
N ASN A 67 -10.21 -34.42 8.48
CA ASN A 67 -9.70 -33.24 9.18
C ASN A 67 -10.03 -31.86 8.58
N ARG A 68 -11.23 -31.36 8.88
CA ARG A 68 -11.58 -29.93 8.77
C ARG A 68 -11.18 -29.25 10.08
N TYR A 69 -10.08 -28.49 10.05
CA TYR A 69 -9.51 -27.83 11.23
C TYR A 69 -10.24 -26.51 11.55
N ASP A 70 -10.52 -26.30 12.84
CA ASP A 70 -10.95 -25.03 13.44
C ASP A 70 -9.88 -23.94 13.22
N GLU A 71 -10.06 -23.10 12.20
CA GLU A 71 -9.12 -22.03 11.80
C GLU A 71 -8.98 -20.89 12.85
N GLN A 72 -9.76 -20.90 13.94
CA GLN A 72 -9.84 -19.76 14.86
C GLN A 72 -9.02 -19.88 16.16
N LYS A 73 -8.46 -21.05 16.52
CA LYS A 73 -7.85 -21.25 17.85
C LYS A 73 -6.31 -21.24 17.94
N ASP A 74 -5.58 -21.36 16.83
CA ASP A 74 -4.12 -21.51 16.85
C ASP A 74 -3.32 -20.22 16.56
N SER A 75 -3.88 -19.03 16.83
CA SER A 75 -3.33 -17.76 16.35
C SER A 75 -2.22 -17.11 17.19
N GLN A 76 -1.84 -17.67 18.35
CA GLN A 76 -0.96 -16.94 19.29
C GLN A 76 0.49 -17.40 19.41
N TYR A 77 0.88 -18.58 18.91
CA TYR A 77 2.28 -19.04 18.96
C TYR A 77 2.61 -20.03 17.83
N ALA A 78 2.91 -19.54 16.62
CA ALA A 78 3.42 -20.42 15.55
C ALA A 78 4.50 -19.71 14.72
N ALA A 79 5.71 -20.25 14.79
CA ALA A 79 6.93 -19.73 14.20
C ALA A 79 6.98 -19.78 12.66
N SER A 80 7.56 -18.72 12.07
CA SER A 80 8.48 -18.69 10.93
C SER A 80 8.21 -19.52 9.66
N LEU A 81 6.99 -19.57 9.14
CA LEU A 81 6.81 -19.83 7.70
C LEU A 81 6.88 -18.50 6.94
N ASP A 82 7.94 -18.33 6.16
CA ASP A 82 8.27 -17.12 5.43
C ASP A 82 7.86 -17.19 3.95
N GLU A 83 8.00 -16.05 3.26
CA GLU A 83 7.67 -15.91 1.85
C GLU A 83 8.48 -16.84 0.95
N GLU A 84 9.73 -17.12 1.31
CA GLU A 84 10.63 -18.00 0.56
C GLU A 84 10.09 -19.43 0.51
N THR A 85 9.62 -19.95 1.64
CA THR A 85 8.98 -21.27 1.68
C THR A 85 7.82 -21.35 0.70
N LEU A 86 6.97 -20.32 0.65
CA LEU A 86 5.83 -20.29 -0.26
C LEU A 86 6.24 -20.18 -1.73
N ILE A 87 7.34 -19.49 -2.03
CA ILE A 87 7.93 -19.44 -3.38
C ILE A 87 8.46 -20.82 -3.79
N ASP A 88 9.15 -21.52 -2.89
CA ASP A 88 9.68 -22.87 -3.17
C ASP A 88 8.53 -23.86 -3.44
N PHE A 89 7.45 -23.82 -2.64
CA PHE A 89 6.24 -24.60 -2.90
C PHE A 89 5.60 -24.26 -4.26
N LEU A 90 5.56 -22.97 -4.64
CA LEU A 90 5.02 -22.56 -5.93
C LEU A 90 5.83 -23.14 -7.08
N GLN A 91 7.17 -23.16 -6.97
CA GLN A 91 8.05 -23.74 -7.97
C GLN A 91 7.87 -25.26 -8.06
N ASP A 92 7.87 -25.96 -6.93
CA ASP A 92 7.77 -27.42 -6.86
C ASP A 92 6.46 -27.97 -7.44
N LEU A 93 5.38 -27.20 -7.33
CA LEU A 93 4.04 -27.63 -7.74
C LEU A 93 3.62 -27.14 -9.14
N SER A 94 4.38 -26.20 -9.73
CA SER A 94 4.02 -25.60 -11.01
C SER A 94 4.58 -26.40 -12.19
N SER A 95 3.76 -26.55 -13.23
CA SER A 95 4.26 -26.98 -14.55
C SER A 95 5.00 -25.83 -15.24
N ASN A 96 5.92 -26.15 -16.15
CA ASN A 96 6.54 -25.16 -17.05
C ASN A 96 6.30 -25.56 -18.52
N PRO A 97 5.45 -24.85 -19.29
CA PRO A 97 4.73 -23.63 -18.91
C PRO A 97 3.57 -23.89 -17.94
N VAL A 98 3.17 -22.85 -17.21
CA VAL A 98 1.99 -22.88 -16.33
C VAL A 98 0.71 -22.79 -17.16
N THR A 99 -0.29 -23.63 -16.83
CA THR A 99 -1.58 -23.63 -17.53
C THR A 99 -2.35 -22.33 -17.28
N LYS A 100 -2.96 -21.79 -18.35
CA LYS A 100 -3.81 -20.60 -18.25
C LYS A 100 -5.10 -20.91 -17.50
N SER A 101 -5.45 -20.06 -16.54
CA SER A 101 -6.74 -20.12 -15.83
C SER A 101 -7.91 -19.88 -16.79
N GLU A 102 -8.94 -20.73 -16.74
CA GLU A 102 -10.18 -20.55 -17.49
C GLU A 102 -11.04 -19.43 -16.88
N ILE A 103 -11.03 -19.32 -15.55
CA ILE A 103 -11.70 -18.25 -14.83
C ILE A 103 -10.80 -17.02 -14.80
N LYS A 104 -11.37 -15.87 -15.15
CA LYS A 104 -10.66 -14.59 -15.12
C LYS A 104 -10.25 -14.24 -13.68
N TYR A 105 -8.97 -13.91 -13.50
CA TYR A 105 -8.44 -13.38 -12.25
C TYR A 105 -9.19 -12.11 -11.80
N ILE A 106 -9.54 -12.08 -10.51
CA ILE A 106 -10.19 -10.95 -9.83
C ILE A 106 -9.64 -10.84 -8.42
N GLU A 107 -9.38 -9.62 -7.99
CA GLU A 107 -8.89 -9.32 -6.66
C GLU A 107 -9.85 -8.33 -5.99
N TYR A 108 -10.49 -8.76 -4.90
CA TYR A 108 -11.65 -8.05 -4.34
C TYR A 108 -11.30 -6.70 -3.72
N GLN A 109 -10.06 -6.53 -3.25
CA GLN A 109 -9.54 -5.25 -2.78
C GLN A 109 -9.51 -4.18 -3.89
N ASP A 110 -9.45 -4.58 -5.17
CA ASP A 110 -9.39 -3.67 -6.30
C ASP A 110 -10.78 -3.36 -6.90
N LEU A 111 -11.84 -4.05 -6.43
CA LEU A 111 -13.19 -3.87 -6.95
C LEU A 111 -13.82 -2.55 -6.46
N PRO A 112 -14.65 -1.89 -7.30
CA PRO A 112 -15.32 -0.66 -6.91
C PRO A 112 -16.25 -0.88 -5.71
N ILE A 113 -16.18 0.04 -4.73
CA ILE A 113 -17.02 -0.01 -3.52
C ILE A 113 -18.42 0.48 -3.85
N SER A 114 -19.41 -0.40 -3.72
CA SER A 114 -20.82 -0.11 -3.86
C SER A 114 -21.43 0.39 -2.55
N ILE A 115 -22.24 1.44 -2.65
CA ILE A 115 -23.15 1.91 -1.58
C ILE A 115 -24.57 1.35 -1.72
N GLU A 116 -24.81 0.54 -2.76
CA GLU A 116 -26.10 -0.05 -3.07
C GLU A 116 -25.96 -1.53 -3.46
N ILE A 117 -26.97 -2.31 -3.12
CA ILE A 117 -27.13 -3.69 -3.59
C ILE A 117 -27.86 -3.66 -4.94
N PRO A 118 -27.37 -4.38 -5.97
CA PRO A 118 -28.10 -4.58 -7.23
C PRO A 118 -29.59 -4.86 -7.00
N LYS A 119 -30.46 -4.05 -7.62
CA LYS A 119 -31.91 -4.24 -7.55
C LYS A 119 -32.31 -5.51 -8.29
N PHE A 120 -33.25 -6.25 -7.72
CA PHE A 120 -33.79 -7.47 -8.33
C PHE A 120 -35.29 -7.58 -8.12
N LYS A 121 -36.03 -8.08 -9.13
CA LYS A 121 -37.50 -8.20 -9.10
C LYS A 121 -38.00 -9.66 -9.19
N SER A 122 -37.43 -10.51 -10.05
CA SER A 122 -37.74 -11.95 -10.13
C SER A 122 -36.79 -12.70 -11.07
N PHE A 123 -36.48 -13.97 -10.76
CA PHE A 123 -35.64 -14.84 -11.60
C PHE A 123 -36.54 -15.52 -12.63
N LYS A 124 -36.17 -15.39 -13.90
CA LYS A 124 -36.92 -15.99 -15.01
C LYS A 124 -36.37 -17.36 -15.39
N ASP A 125 -35.07 -17.55 -15.19
CA ASP A 125 -34.29 -18.73 -15.56
C ASP A 125 -32.98 -18.78 -14.76
N SER A 126 -32.26 -19.90 -14.88
CA SER A 126 -30.96 -20.13 -14.24
C SER A 126 -29.90 -19.10 -14.67
N GLN A 127 -29.96 -18.60 -15.91
CA GLN A 127 -29.02 -17.58 -16.39
C GLN A 127 -29.20 -16.27 -15.62
N SER A 128 -30.44 -15.86 -15.36
CA SER A 128 -30.75 -14.65 -14.61
C SER A 128 -30.24 -14.68 -13.16
N ILE A 129 -30.22 -15.87 -12.54
CA ILE A 129 -29.64 -16.10 -11.20
C ILE A 129 -28.13 -15.94 -11.24
N ASN A 130 -27.46 -16.61 -12.18
CA ASN A 130 -26.00 -16.52 -12.34
C ASN A 130 -25.57 -15.07 -12.61
N VAL A 131 -26.22 -14.37 -13.54
CA VAL A 131 -25.90 -12.97 -13.86
C VAL A 131 -26.08 -12.07 -12.62
N PHE A 132 -27.14 -12.30 -11.83
CA PHE A 132 -27.36 -11.53 -10.61
C PHE A 132 -26.27 -11.79 -9.56
N LEU A 133 -25.94 -13.06 -9.28
CA LEU A 133 -24.91 -13.44 -8.32
C LEU A 133 -23.51 -12.99 -8.76
N GLN A 134 -23.18 -13.11 -10.04
CA GLN A 134 -21.92 -12.59 -10.59
C GLN A 134 -21.84 -11.07 -10.44
N LYS A 135 -22.95 -10.35 -10.69
CA LYS A 135 -23.01 -8.89 -10.48
C LYS A 135 -22.84 -8.52 -9.00
N MET A 136 -23.44 -9.28 -8.09
CA MET A 136 -23.23 -9.13 -6.65
C MET A 136 -21.75 -9.34 -6.28
N CYS A 137 -21.13 -10.39 -6.82
CA CYS A 137 -19.74 -10.72 -6.54
C CYS A 137 -18.73 -9.80 -7.25
N SER A 138 -19.14 -9.04 -8.27
CA SER A 138 -18.25 -8.12 -9.02
C SER A 138 -17.97 -6.77 -8.33
N LYS A 139 -18.42 -6.59 -7.09
CA LYS A 139 -18.26 -5.34 -6.34
C LYS A 139 -17.77 -5.61 -4.92
N SER A 140 -17.05 -4.64 -4.37
CA SER A 140 -16.87 -4.54 -2.92
C SER A 140 -18.03 -3.75 -2.31
N TYR A 141 -18.29 -3.90 -1.00
CA TYR A 141 -19.44 -3.28 -0.34
C TYR A 141 -19.03 -2.51 0.91
N LYS A 142 -19.73 -1.41 1.18
CA LYS A 142 -19.60 -0.68 2.45
C LYS A 142 -19.91 -1.60 3.63
N PRO A 143 -19.28 -1.40 4.80
CA PRO A 143 -19.44 -2.27 5.96
C PRO A 143 -20.89 -2.59 6.34
N TYR A 144 -21.78 -1.59 6.31
CA TYR A 144 -23.19 -1.73 6.66
C TYR A 144 -24.03 -2.57 5.66
N LEU A 145 -23.50 -2.90 4.48
CA LEU A 145 -24.18 -3.75 3.49
C LEU A 145 -23.68 -5.19 3.48
N LYS A 146 -22.54 -5.48 4.11
CA LYS A 146 -21.87 -6.78 4.00
C LYS A 146 -22.76 -7.94 4.44
N ASP A 147 -23.36 -7.83 5.62
CA ASP A 147 -24.22 -8.90 6.17
C ASP A 147 -25.46 -9.14 5.30
N ARG A 148 -26.02 -8.07 4.73
CA ARG A 148 -27.17 -8.18 3.83
C ARG A 148 -26.78 -8.86 2.51
N VAL A 149 -25.61 -8.55 1.97
CA VAL A 149 -25.08 -9.21 0.77
C VAL A 149 -24.84 -10.70 1.03
N ILE A 150 -24.18 -11.04 2.14
CA ILE A 150 -23.92 -12.43 2.55
C ILE A 150 -25.23 -13.20 2.64
N LYS A 151 -26.23 -12.65 3.35
CA LYS A 151 -27.54 -13.28 3.53
C LYS A 151 -28.25 -13.55 2.20
N ILE A 152 -28.29 -12.55 1.30
CA ILE A 152 -28.91 -12.72 -0.03
C ILE A 152 -28.19 -13.80 -0.84
N VAL A 153 -26.86 -13.80 -0.84
CA VAL A 153 -26.09 -14.79 -1.59
C VAL A 153 -26.32 -16.20 -1.05
N GLN A 154 -26.31 -16.36 0.27
CA GLN A 154 -26.57 -17.64 0.93
C GLN A 154 -27.99 -18.17 0.60
N GLU A 155 -29.03 -17.35 0.77
CA GLU A 155 -30.41 -17.72 0.45
C GLU A 155 -30.57 -18.18 -1.02
N LEU A 156 -29.86 -17.52 -1.94
CA LEU A 156 -29.90 -17.89 -3.36
C LEU A 156 -29.17 -19.19 -3.65
N VAL A 157 -28.04 -19.47 -3.01
CA VAL A 157 -27.34 -20.75 -3.16
C VAL A 157 -28.20 -21.88 -2.59
N GLU A 158 -28.75 -21.71 -1.38
CA GLU A 158 -29.60 -22.72 -0.75
C GLU A 158 -30.83 -23.07 -1.60
N LYS A 159 -31.40 -22.09 -2.29
CA LYS A 159 -32.60 -22.28 -3.12
C LYS A 159 -32.30 -22.78 -4.53
N HIS A 160 -31.19 -22.34 -5.13
CA HIS A 160 -30.91 -22.51 -6.56
C HIS A 160 -29.58 -23.22 -6.85
N ALA A 161 -29.03 -23.99 -5.90
CA ALA A 161 -27.72 -24.64 -6.00
C ALA A 161 -27.46 -25.36 -7.35
N GLN A 162 -28.44 -26.11 -7.86
CA GLN A 162 -28.35 -26.88 -9.10
C GLN A 162 -28.28 -26.01 -10.36
N GLU A 163 -28.70 -24.76 -10.27
CA GLU A 163 -28.76 -23.80 -11.38
C GLU A 163 -27.46 -22.99 -11.51
N LEU A 164 -26.57 -23.09 -10.52
CA LEU A 164 -25.34 -22.31 -10.46
C LEU A 164 -24.21 -22.97 -11.24
N THR A 165 -23.47 -22.14 -11.96
CA THR A 165 -22.26 -22.58 -12.68
C THR A 165 -21.04 -22.64 -11.76
N LYS A 166 -20.00 -23.38 -12.15
CA LYS A 166 -18.68 -23.39 -11.49
C LYS A 166 -18.16 -21.97 -11.24
N GLU A 167 -18.21 -21.11 -12.27
CA GLU A 167 -17.73 -19.72 -12.15
C GLU A 167 -18.48 -18.94 -11.07
N THR A 168 -19.81 -19.11 -11.00
CA THR A 168 -20.63 -18.43 -9.97
C THR A 168 -20.27 -18.92 -8.57
N TYR A 169 -20.07 -20.23 -8.38
CA TYR A 169 -19.60 -20.75 -7.09
C TYR A 169 -18.23 -20.19 -6.71
N VAL A 170 -17.25 -20.24 -7.60
CA VAL A 170 -15.90 -19.69 -7.36
C VAL A 170 -15.97 -18.22 -6.92
N ARG A 171 -16.79 -17.40 -7.58
CA ARG A 171 -17.00 -15.99 -7.21
C ARG A 171 -17.65 -15.81 -5.83
N ILE A 172 -18.60 -16.66 -5.47
CA ILE A 172 -19.24 -16.63 -4.14
C ILE A 172 -18.23 -16.99 -3.05
N ILE A 173 -17.43 -18.05 -3.28
CA ILE A 173 -16.35 -18.45 -2.36
C ILE A 173 -15.35 -17.31 -2.19
N SER A 174 -14.89 -16.70 -3.29
CA SER A 174 -14.00 -15.53 -3.23
C SER A 174 -14.60 -14.37 -2.41
N LEU A 175 -15.89 -14.05 -2.61
CA LEU A 175 -16.56 -12.98 -1.85
C LEU A 175 -16.57 -13.27 -0.35
N PHE A 176 -16.89 -14.50 0.05
CA PHE A 176 -17.01 -14.89 1.45
C PHE A 176 -15.63 -14.94 2.10
N HIS A 177 -14.63 -15.47 1.39
CA HIS A 177 -13.23 -15.44 1.82
C HIS A 177 -12.73 -14.03 2.06
N PHE A 178 -12.97 -13.12 1.12
CA PHE A 178 -12.58 -11.71 1.24
C PHE A 178 -13.18 -11.02 2.47
N PHE A 179 -14.41 -11.38 2.85
CA PHE A 179 -15.09 -10.90 4.05
C PHE A 179 -14.71 -11.65 5.34
N CYS A 180 -13.69 -12.52 5.30
CA CYS A 180 -13.26 -13.37 6.41
C CYS A 180 -14.42 -14.24 6.94
N LYS A 181 -15.20 -14.84 6.03
CA LYS A 181 -16.33 -15.73 6.32
C LYS A 181 -16.05 -17.15 5.79
N ASP A 182 -14.86 -17.68 6.08
CA ASP A 182 -14.41 -18.98 5.56
C ASP A 182 -15.34 -20.13 5.95
N ALA A 183 -15.87 -20.12 7.19
CA ALA A 183 -16.88 -21.09 7.61
C ALA A 183 -18.11 -21.11 6.69
N LEU A 184 -18.59 -19.94 6.25
CA LEU A 184 -19.70 -19.86 5.29
C LEU A 184 -19.24 -20.28 3.88
N ALA A 185 -18.02 -19.93 3.48
CA ALA A 185 -17.47 -20.38 2.18
C ALA A 185 -17.43 -21.91 2.11
N PHE A 186 -17.00 -22.58 3.17
CA PHE A 186 -17.02 -24.04 3.25
C PHE A 186 -18.44 -24.62 3.25
N GLN A 187 -19.43 -23.97 3.88
CA GLN A 187 -20.84 -24.38 3.76
C GLN A 187 -21.39 -24.27 2.33
N ILE A 188 -20.96 -23.24 1.58
CA ILE A 188 -21.31 -23.12 0.16
C ILE A 188 -20.67 -24.25 -0.66
N LEU A 189 -19.41 -24.63 -0.37
CA LEU A 189 -18.77 -25.78 -1.00
C LEU A 189 -19.51 -27.08 -0.69
N ASP A 190 -19.87 -27.31 0.58
CA ASP A 190 -20.64 -28.49 0.98
C ASP A 190 -21.97 -28.58 0.22
N THR A 191 -22.70 -27.46 0.12
CA THR A 191 -23.94 -27.38 -0.65
C THR A 191 -23.72 -27.70 -2.13
N MET A 192 -22.60 -27.22 -2.71
CA MET A 192 -22.24 -27.52 -4.10
C MET A 192 -21.99 -29.02 -4.31
N HIS A 193 -21.21 -29.66 -3.44
CA HIS A 193 -20.90 -31.10 -3.53
C HIS A 193 -22.14 -31.97 -3.34
N GLU A 194 -23.01 -31.61 -2.40
CA GLU A 194 -24.21 -32.39 -2.10
C GLU A 194 -25.26 -32.29 -3.20
N ARG A 195 -25.33 -31.15 -3.89
CA ARG A 195 -26.46 -30.84 -4.79
C ARG A 195 -26.09 -30.78 -6.26
N THR A 196 -24.81 -30.83 -6.61
CA THR A 196 -24.34 -30.68 -8.01
C THR A 196 -23.26 -31.70 -8.34
N ASN A 197 -22.94 -31.84 -9.64
CA ASN A 197 -21.81 -32.65 -10.11
C ASN A 197 -20.51 -31.84 -10.28
N ILE A 198 -20.48 -30.61 -9.79
CA ILE A 198 -19.30 -29.73 -9.91
C ILE A 198 -18.26 -30.21 -8.90
N LYS A 199 -17.05 -30.52 -9.40
CA LYS A 199 -15.92 -30.93 -8.56
C LYS A 199 -15.06 -29.72 -8.21
N GLU A 200 -14.50 -29.73 -7.01
CA GLU A 200 -13.44 -28.79 -6.64
C GLU A 200 -12.18 -29.04 -7.47
N ASP A 201 -11.56 -27.95 -7.92
CA ASP A 201 -10.31 -27.93 -8.66
C ASP A 201 -9.47 -26.71 -8.27
N THR A 202 -8.45 -26.39 -9.06
CA THR A 202 -7.51 -25.29 -8.80
C THR A 202 -8.22 -23.94 -8.62
N ASP A 203 -9.35 -23.70 -9.27
CA ASP A 203 -10.01 -22.39 -9.19
C ASP A 203 -10.68 -22.15 -7.83
N PHE A 204 -11.23 -23.20 -7.22
CA PHE A 204 -11.74 -23.16 -5.84
C PHE A 204 -10.61 -23.02 -4.82
N THR A 205 -9.46 -23.61 -5.11
CA THR A 205 -8.24 -23.41 -4.33
C THR A 205 -7.81 -21.94 -4.41
N ASN A 206 -7.72 -21.38 -5.61
CA ASN A 206 -7.35 -19.99 -5.86
C ASN A 206 -8.30 -18.99 -5.17
N ALA A 207 -9.61 -19.25 -5.17
CA ALA A 207 -10.59 -18.39 -4.50
C ALA A 207 -10.29 -18.20 -3.01
N LEU A 208 -9.77 -19.25 -2.35
CA LEU A 208 -9.37 -19.26 -0.94
C LEU A 208 -7.90 -18.88 -0.70
N MET A 209 -7.13 -18.65 -1.76
CA MET A 209 -5.76 -18.14 -1.70
C MET A 209 -5.69 -16.61 -1.82
N MET A 210 -6.76 -15.96 -2.24
CA MET A 210 -6.86 -14.52 -2.45
C MET A 210 -6.58 -13.69 -1.18
N SER A 211 -6.33 -12.39 -1.34
CA SER A 211 -6.27 -11.46 -0.23
C SER A 211 -7.60 -11.39 0.55
N GLN A 212 -7.49 -11.16 1.85
CA GLN A 212 -8.63 -10.97 2.75
C GLN A 212 -8.49 -9.63 3.50
N LEU A 213 -9.56 -9.14 4.12
CA LEU A 213 -9.52 -7.89 4.90
C LEU A 213 -8.67 -7.97 6.20
N GLY A 214 -8.16 -9.15 6.55
CA GLY A 214 -7.29 -9.41 7.70
C GLY A 214 -5.80 -9.53 7.35
N PRO A 215 -4.93 -9.75 8.35
CA PRO A 215 -3.51 -9.99 8.11
C PRO A 215 -3.29 -11.24 7.24
N VAL A 216 -2.23 -11.21 6.43
CA VAL A 216 -1.79 -12.37 5.65
C VAL A 216 -1.17 -13.39 6.61
N ILE A 217 -1.64 -14.64 6.53
CA ILE A 217 -1.12 -15.76 7.33
C ILE A 217 -0.66 -16.85 6.37
N TYR A 218 0.65 -16.91 6.08
CA TYR A 218 1.23 -17.81 5.08
C TYR A 218 1.00 -19.30 5.40
N LYS A 219 0.93 -19.68 6.69
CA LYS A 219 0.66 -21.07 7.12
C LYS A 219 -0.60 -21.66 6.48
N PHE A 220 -1.70 -20.91 6.42
CA PHE A 220 -2.95 -21.40 5.84
C PHE A 220 -2.84 -21.55 4.31
N ARG A 221 -2.06 -20.69 3.68
CA ARG A 221 -1.81 -20.69 2.24
C ARG A 221 -0.95 -21.87 1.83
N ILE A 222 0.11 -22.15 2.59
CA ILE A 222 0.96 -23.34 2.41
C ILE A 222 0.14 -24.61 2.60
N LYS A 223 -0.61 -24.74 3.71
CA LYS A 223 -1.50 -25.90 3.92
C LYS A 223 -2.50 -26.09 2.78
N ARG A 224 -3.01 -25.01 2.21
CA ARG A 224 -3.95 -25.06 1.08
C ARG A 224 -3.24 -25.55 -0.18
N LEU A 225 -2.05 -25.06 -0.49
CA LEU A 225 -1.20 -25.56 -1.59
C LEU A 225 -0.85 -27.05 -1.40
N GLU A 226 -0.51 -27.47 -0.18
CA GLU A 226 -0.24 -28.87 0.16
C GLU A 226 -1.49 -29.75 -0.02
N SER A 227 -2.66 -29.29 0.42
CA SER A 227 -3.92 -30.02 0.23
C SER A 227 -4.30 -30.14 -1.26
N GLY A 228 -3.89 -29.17 -2.06
CA GLY A 228 -4.09 -29.10 -3.50
C GLY A 228 -2.94 -29.69 -4.31
N ARG A 229 -2.01 -30.47 -3.73
CA ARG A 229 -0.79 -30.93 -4.41
C ARG A 229 -1.05 -31.70 -5.72
N ASN A 230 -2.22 -32.34 -5.82
CA ASN A 230 -2.65 -33.09 -7.01
C ASN A 230 -3.36 -32.21 -8.06
N LEU A 231 -3.59 -30.94 -7.74
CA LEU A 231 -4.20 -29.97 -8.64
C LEU A 231 -3.10 -29.23 -9.40
N GLN A 232 -3.24 -29.14 -10.72
CA GLN A 232 -2.30 -28.37 -11.53
C GLN A 232 -2.50 -26.88 -11.26
N LEU A 233 -1.46 -26.22 -10.74
CA LEU A 233 -1.48 -24.78 -10.52
C LEU A 233 -1.63 -24.05 -11.86
N ASN A 234 -2.37 -22.93 -11.85
CA ASN A 234 -2.63 -22.14 -13.05
C ASN A 234 -2.18 -20.69 -12.87
N THR A 235 -2.28 -19.88 -13.91
CA THR A 235 -1.84 -18.48 -13.88
C THR A 235 -2.48 -17.66 -12.75
N SER A 236 -3.73 -17.96 -12.36
CA SER A 236 -4.40 -17.24 -11.26
C SER A 236 -3.78 -17.56 -9.90
N THR A 237 -3.28 -18.77 -9.69
CA THR A 237 -2.53 -19.13 -8.47
C THR A 237 -1.33 -18.21 -8.29
N TRP A 238 -0.55 -18.02 -9.35
CA TRP A 238 0.61 -17.14 -9.36
C TRP A 238 0.24 -15.69 -9.05
N TYR A 239 -0.86 -15.19 -9.62
CA TYR A 239 -1.34 -13.83 -9.36
C TYR A 239 -1.76 -13.61 -7.91
N TYR A 240 -2.52 -14.53 -7.32
CA TYR A 240 -2.93 -14.42 -5.92
C TYR A 240 -1.73 -14.50 -4.98
N LEU A 241 -0.80 -15.43 -5.21
CA LEU A 241 0.41 -15.55 -4.40
C LEU A 241 1.30 -14.31 -4.49
N PHE A 242 1.46 -13.75 -5.69
CA PHE A 242 2.18 -12.50 -5.90
C PHE A 242 1.60 -11.35 -5.04
N ARG A 243 0.27 -11.19 -5.03
CA ARG A 243 -0.40 -10.10 -4.28
C ARG A 243 -0.26 -10.22 -2.77
N MET A 244 0.00 -11.42 -2.25
CA MET A 244 0.22 -11.63 -0.82
C MET A 244 1.65 -11.38 -0.37
N MET A 245 2.61 -11.29 -1.29
CA MET A 245 3.98 -10.95 -0.94
C MET A 245 4.03 -9.53 -0.36
N GLN A 246 4.72 -9.40 0.76
CA GLN A 246 4.98 -8.17 1.48
C GLN A 246 6.37 -7.63 1.16
N THR A 247 7.40 -8.48 1.05
CA THR A 247 8.75 -8.00 0.79
C THR A 247 9.00 -7.72 -0.69
N THR A 248 9.82 -6.69 -0.96
CA THR A 248 10.30 -6.36 -2.29
C THR A 248 11.08 -7.54 -2.92
N GLY A 249 11.92 -8.21 -2.12
CA GLY A 249 12.72 -9.36 -2.59
C GLY A 249 11.85 -10.49 -3.11
N ALA A 250 10.86 -10.93 -2.33
CA ALA A 250 9.92 -11.97 -2.72
C ALA A 250 9.12 -11.59 -3.97
N LYS A 251 8.61 -10.34 -4.05
CA LYS A 251 7.92 -9.84 -5.25
C LYS A 251 8.79 -9.91 -6.50
N LEU A 252 10.05 -9.51 -6.42
CA LEU A 252 10.99 -9.58 -7.55
C LEU A 252 11.28 -11.02 -7.96
N LYS A 253 11.54 -11.91 -7.00
CA LYS A 253 11.76 -13.33 -7.24
C LYS A 253 10.56 -13.94 -7.97
N ILE A 254 9.33 -13.65 -7.52
CA ILE A 254 8.11 -14.13 -8.20
C ILE A 254 7.99 -13.55 -9.62
N LEU A 255 8.26 -12.26 -9.87
CA LEU A 255 8.19 -11.72 -11.24
C LEU A 255 9.19 -12.36 -12.20
N GLU A 256 10.41 -12.64 -11.71
CA GLU A 256 11.44 -13.35 -12.47
C GLU A 256 11.00 -14.79 -12.77
N LEU A 257 10.46 -15.49 -11.77
CA LEU A 257 9.89 -16.83 -11.94
C LEU A 257 8.68 -16.85 -12.88
N MET A 258 7.77 -15.88 -12.80
CA MET A 258 6.63 -15.79 -13.72
C MET A 258 7.10 -15.73 -15.17
N THR A 259 8.19 -14.98 -15.44
CA THR A 259 8.80 -14.95 -16.77
C THR A 259 9.35 -16.33 -17.17
N LEU A 260 10.07 -17.01 -16.27
CA LEU A 260 10.65 -18.34 -16.49
C LEU A 260 9.59 -19.43 -16.75
N TYR A 261 8.45 -19.33 -16.08
CA TYR A 261 7.34 -20.29 -16.15
C TYR A 261 6.28 -19.91 -17.20
N SER A 262 6.56 -18.90 -18.03
CA SER A 262 5.65 -18.38 -19.06
C SER A 262 4.29 -17.90 -18.52
N VAL A 263 4.26 -17.39 -17.29
CA VAL A 263 3.10 -16.72 -16.70
C VAL A 263 3.09 -15.25 -17.14
N PRO A 264 2.03 -14.76 -17.82
CA PRO A 264 1.94 -13.34 -18.18
C PRO A 264 2.01 -12.45 -16.95
N LEU A 265 2.79 -11.35 -16.94
CA LEU A 265 2.89 -10.50 -15.75
C LEU A 265 1.62 -9.66 -15.49
N GLU A 266 0.83 -9.35 -16.53
CA GLU A 266 -0.51 -8.78 -16.33
C GLU A 266 -1.48 -9.87 -15.86
N PRO A 267 -2.38 -9.57 -14.89
CA PRO A 267 -2.77 -8.23 -14.45
C PRO A 267 -2.03 -7.71 -13.21
N VAL A 268 -1.01 -8.40 -12.69
CA VAL A 268 -0.39 -8.02 -11.40
C VAL A 268 0.73 -7.00 -11.54
N PHE A 269 1.31 -6.87 -12.73
CA PHE A 269 2.50 -6.06 -12.98
C PHE A 269 2.32 -4.58 -12.60
N HIS A 270 1.21 -3.96 -12.97
CA HIS A 270 1.00 -2.54 -12.66
C HIS A 270 0.95 -2.25 -11.15
N PHE A 271 0.47 -3.20 -10.33
CA PHE A 271 0.51 -3.11 -8.87
C PHE A 271 1.93 -3.35 -8.34
N ALA A 272 2.62 -4.35 -8.90
CA ALA A 272 3.99 -4.69 -8.55
C ALA A 272 4.90 -3.47 -8.64
N VAL A 273 4.83 -2.76 -9.77
CA VAL A 273 5.75 -1.66 -10.07
C VAL A 273 5.57 -0.49 -9.10
N SER A 274 4.34 -0.20 -8.65
CA SER A 274 4.09 0.84 -7.66
C SER A 274 4.89 0.60 -6.37
N ASP A 275 4.92 -0.64 -5.90
CA ASP A 275 5.60 -1.02 -4.66
C ASP A 275 7.12 -1.17 -4.86
N LEU A 276 7.53 -1.62 -6.03
CA LEU A 276 8.92 -1.94 -6.33
C LEU A 276 9.75 -0.71 -6.72
N CYS A 277 9.13 0.33 -7.28
CA CYS A 277 9.86 1.40 -7.96
C CYS A 277 10.92 2.11 -7.08
N LYS A 278 10.70 2.24 -5.77
CA LYS A 278 11.70 2.84 -4.87
C LYS A 278 12.89 1.91 -4.55
N ALA A 279 12.71 0.60 -4.68
CA ALA A 279 13.67 -0.40 -4.22
C ALA A 279 14.51 -1.05 -5.34
N ILE A 280 14.11 -0.87 -6.60
CA ILE A 280 14.89 -1.34 -7.76
C ILE A 280 15.48 -0.16 -8.52
N THR A 281 16.66 -0.38 -9.10
CA THR A 281 17.32 0.63 -9.93
C THR A 281 16.51 0.94 -11.20
N PRO A 282 16.62 2.16 -11.75
CA PRO A 282 15.87 2.52 -12.95
C PRO A 282 16.22 1.65 -14.16
N GLU A 283 17.45 1.13 -14.24
CA GLU A 283 17.86 0.20 -15.31
C GLU A 283 17.16 -1.14 -15.19
N LYS A 284 17.06 -1.70 -13.97
CA LYS A 284 16.35 -2.97 -13.73
C LYS A 284 14.86 -2.78 -13.99
N LEU A 285 14.29 -1.66 -13.57
CA LEU A 285 12.89 -1.33 -13.85
C LEU A 285 12.61 -1.18 -15.36
N MET A 286 13.48 -0.48 -16.08
CA MET A 286 13.37 -0.33 -17.53
C MET A 286 13.53 -1.67 -18.26
N SER A 287 14.43 -2.54 -17.80
CA SER A 287 14.56 -3.91 -18.33
C SER A 287 13.26 -4.70 -18.19
N LEU A 288 12.59 -4.61 -17.04
CA LEU A 288 11.27 -5.23 -16.83
C LEU A 288 10.20 -4.65 -17.76
N TYR A 289 10.17 -3.34 -17.96
CA TYR A 289 9.26 -2.70 -18.91
C TYR A 289 9.50 -3.17 -20.34
N ASN A 290 10.76 -3.22 -20.78
CA ASN A 290 11.11 -3.67 -22.12
C ASN A 290 10.70 -5.13 -22.38
N LYS A 291 10.85 -6.02 -21.38
CA LYS A 291 10.34 -7.41 -21.46
C LYS A 291 8.83 -7.49 -21.66
N MET A 292 8.10 -6.47 -21.19
CA MET A 292 6.65 -6.34 -21.35
C MET A 292 6.23 -5.57 -22.61
N GLY A 293 7.18 -5.19 -23.47
CA GLY A 293 6.91 -4.34 -24.64
C GLY A 293 6.54 -2.89 -24.28
N ILE A 294 6.80 -2.47 -23.04
CA ILE A 294 6.55 -1.11 -22.57
C ILE A 294 7.81 -0.29 -22.80
N THR A 295 7.81 0.56 -23.83
CA THR A 295 8.92 1.46 -24.17
C THR A 295 8.50 2.91 -24.13
N ILE A 296 9.44 3.85 -23.98
CA ILE A 296 9.16 5.30 -24.02
C ILE A 296 8.52 5.67 -25.37
N GLU A 297 8.94 5.02 -26.45
CA GLU A 297 8.51 5.31 -27.82
C GLU A 297 7.12 4.77 -28.16
N GLN A 298 6.71 3.62 -27.61
CA GLN A 298 5.58 2.85 -28.14
C GLN A 298 4.60 2.28 -27.10
N GLY A 299 4.83 2.42 -25.79
CA GLY A 299 3.94 1.77 -24.80
C GLY A 299 3.94 2.30 -23.37
N MET A 300 4.83 3.23 -23.02
CA MET A 300 4.85 3.83 -21.68
C MET A 300 3.64 4.74 -21.50
N ASN A 301 3.05 4.75 -20.30
CA ASN A 301 2.02 5.71 -19.93
C ASN A 301 2.55 6.59 -18.77
N GLY A 302 1.76 7.61 -18.38
CA GLY A 302 2.17 8.53 -17.33
C GLY A 302 2.44 7.85 -15.98
N GLN A 303 1.82 6.70 -15.70
CA GLN A 303 2.04 5.96 -14.45
C GLN A 303 3.40 5.24 -14.46
N TYR A 304 3.70 4.47 -15.51
CA TYR A 304 4.99 3.80 -15.66
C TYR A 304 6.16 4.78 -15.70
N PHE A 305 5.96 5.95 -16.34
CA PHE A 305 6.93 7.02 -16.33
C PHE A 305 7.17 7.59 -14.93
N ASN A 306 6.11 7.86 -14.17
CA ASN A 306 6.24 8.33 -12.79
C ASN A 306 6.98 7.34 -11.88
N HIS A 307 6.74 6.04 -12.06
CA HIS A 307 7.49 5.00 -11.35
C HIS A 307 8.98 5.00 -11.72
N LEU A 308 9.31 5.19 -13.00
CA LEU A 308 10.70 5.31 -13.44
C LEU A 308 11.39 6.53 -12.83
N ILE A 309 10.74 7.70 -12.84
CA ILE A 309 11.24 8.92 -12.20
C ILE A 309 11.43 8.68 -10.69
N THR A 310 10.46 8.04 -10.04
CA THR A 310 10.55 7.71 -8.61
C THR A 310 11.73 6.78 -8.33
N SER A 311 11.98 5.80 -9.19
CA SER A 311 13.12 4.89 -9.10
C SER A 311 14.46 5.61 -9.24
N SER A 312 14.62 6.46 -10.27
CA SER A 312 15.82 7.30 -10.45
C SER A 312 16.08 8.17 -9.23
N LEU A 313 15.05 8.84 -8.71
CA LEU A 313 15.17 9.71 -7.54
C LEU A 313 15.49 8.95 -6.25
N ALA A 314 14.94 7.75 -6.06
CA ALA A 314 15.25 6.90 -4.89
C ALA A 314 16.71 6.43 -4.88
N HIS A 315 17.34 6.36 -6.06
CA HIS A 315 18.75 5.97 -6.23
C HIS A 315 19.67 7.19 -6.46
N ASN A 316 19.24 8.39 -6.05
CA ASN A 316 20.01 9.65 -6.16
C ASN A 316 20.45 10.01 -7.59
N LYS A 317 19.73 9.56 -8.61
CA LYS A 317 19.97 9.89 -10.04
C LYS A 317 19.09 11.07 -10.47
N LEU A 318 19.22 12.23 -9.80
CA LEU A 318 18.38 13.41 -10.06
C LEU A 318 18.56 13.95 -11.48
N ASP A 319 19.81 14.03 -11.95
CA ASP A 319 20.11 14.53 -13.30
C ASP A 319 19.46 13.63 -14.37
N GLU A 320 19.62 12.31 -14.25
CA GLU A 320 18.98 11.35 -15.16
C GLU A 320 17.45 11.48 -15.14
N ALA A 321 16.85 11.63 -13.94
CA ALA A 321 15.42 11.84 -13.80
C ALA A 321 14.97 13.13 -14.52
N TRP A 322 15.75 14.21 -14.42
CA TRP A 322 15.45 15.46 -15.09
C TRP A 322 15.63 15.38 -16.61
N GLU A 323 16.66 14.69 -17.09
CA GLU A 323 16.85 14.43 -18.52
C GLU A 323 15.68 13.64 -19.11
N LEU A 324 15.15 12.65 -18.39
CA LEU A 324 13.94 11.92 -18.79
C LEU A 324 12.72 12.84 -18.92
N VAL A 325 12.55 13.80 -17.99
CA VAL A 325 11.49 14.82 -18.06
C VAL A 325 11.68 15.71 -19.30
N LYS A 326 12.90 16.16 -19.59
CA LYS A 326 13.18 16.96 -20.80
C LYS A 326 12.90 16.18 -22.08
N LEU A 327 13.30 14.92 -22.15
CA LEU A 327 13.09 14.04 -23.30
C LEU A 327 11.60 13.86 -23.63
N ILE A 328 10.74 13.64 -22.62
CA ILE A 328 9.29 13.52 -22.85
C ILE A 328 8.65 14.87 -23.17
N SER A 329 9.15 15.97 -22.58
CA SER A 329 8.65 17.31 -22.90
C SER A 329 8.89 17.72 -24.34
N SER A 330 10.00 17.27 -24.95
CA SER A 330 10.36 17.61 -26.34
C SER A 330 9.70 16.72 -27.38
N LYS A 331 9.27 15.51 -27.00
CA LYS A 331 8.51 14.61 -27.88
C LYS A 331 7.04 15.06 -27.96
N ASN A 332 6.72 15.97 -28.89
CA ASN A 332 5.35 16.46 -29.17
C ASN A 332 4.30 15.36 -29.47
N ASN A 333 4.73 14.11 -29.73
CA ASN A 333 3.88 12.98 -30.11
C ASN A 333 3.72 11.90 -29.03
N SER A 334 4.36 12.01 -27.85
CA SER A 334 4.09 11.05 -26.78
C SER A 334 2.68 11.31 -26.24
N GLY A 335 1.73 10.39 -26.49
CA GLY A 335 0.31 10.52 -26.10
C GLY A 335 0.04 10.66 -24.60
N PHE A 336 1.07 10.80 -23.76
CA PHE A 336 0.98 11.12 -22.34
C PHE A 336 2.04 12.19 -21.98
N GLY A 337 1.61 13.24 -21.29
CA GLY A 337 2.51 14.30 -20.81
C GLY A 337 2.96 14.09 -19.37
N ILE A 338 4.04 14.76 -18.99
CA ILE A 338 4.45 14.89 -17.58
C ILE A 338 3.29 15.47 -16.76
N ASN A 339 2.96 14.82 -15.66
CA ASN A 339 1.76 15.10 -14.86
C ASN A 339 2.10 15.46 -13.40
N TYR A 340 1.07 15.69 -12.58
CA TYR A 340 1.24 16.02 -11.16
C TYR A 340 2.00 14.96 -10.37
N GLY A 341 1.89 13.68 -10.76
CA GLY A 341 2.64 12.59 -10.12
C GLY A 341 4.15 12.74 -10.32
N THR A 342 4.60 13.20 -11.50
CA THR A 342 6.02 13.49 -11.75
C THR A 342 6.50 14.63 -10.86
N PHE A 343 5.73 15.72 -10.77
CA PHE A 343 6.05 16.85 -9.87
C PHE A 343 6.18 16.37 -8.42
N MET A 344 5.21 15.58 -7.94
CA MET A 344 5.22 15.08 -6.57
C MET A 344 6.38 14.12 -6.29
N ALA A 345 6.86 13.35 -7.27
CA ALA A 345 8.04 12.50 -7.10
C ALA A 345 9.29 13.32 -6.75
N PHE A 346 9.55 14.41 -7.49
CA PHE A 346 10.65 15.34 -7.18
C PHE A 346 10.46 16.04 -5.83
N ILE A 347 9.26 16.54 -5.54
CA ILE A 347 8.99 17.18 -4.25
C ILE A 347 9.24 16.21 -3.09
N ASN A 348 8.78 14.96 -3.20
CA ASN A 348 9.03 13.95 -2.17
C ASN A 348 10.53 13.72 -1.99
N HIS A 349 11.28 13.56 -3.09
CA HIS A 349 12.72 13.38 -3.04
C HIS A 349 13.44 14.54 -2.32
N PHE A 350 13.16 15.79 -2.70
CA PHE A 350 13.81 16.94 -2.06
C PHE A 350 13.49 17.02 -0.56
N LEU A 351 12.24 16.77 -0.18
CA LEU A 351 11.84 16.84 1.23
C LEU A 351 12.39 15.67 2.06
N GLU A 352 12.41 14.44 1.52
CA GLU A 352 13.04 13.27 2.16
C GLU A 352 14.54 13.51 2.39
N ASN A 353 15.20 14.27 1.51
CA ASN A 353 16.62 14.65 1.63
C ASN A 353 16.86 16.00 2.35
N LYS A 354 15.85 16.60 2.99
CA LYS A 354 15.95 17.89 3.70
C LYS A 354 16.38 19.09 2.84
N GLN A 355 16.12 19.02 1.54
CA GLN A 355 16.44 20.04 0.54
C GLN A 355 15.25 20.97 0.27
N ILE A 356 14.74 21.65 1.30
CA ILE A 356 13.56 22.51 1.19
C ILE A 356 13.74 23.66 0.18
N GLY A 357 14.94 24.21 0.05
CA GLY A 357 15.23 25.26 -0.91
C GLY A 357 15.10 24.78 -2.35
N PHE A 358 15.58 23.56 -2.64
CA PHE A 358 15.35 22.91 -3.94
C PHE A 358 13.88 22.61 -4.20
N ALA A 359 13.10 22.21 -3.18
CA ALA A 359 11.67 21.97 -3.35
C ALA A 359 10.92 23.24 -3.81
N PHE A 360 11.24 24.40 -3.21
CA PHE A 360 10.70 25.69 -3.65
C PHE A 360 11.20 26.09 -5.04
N ALA A 361 12.51 25.98 -5.30
CA ALA A 361 13.10 26.31 -6.59
C ALA A 361 12.54 25.45 -7.74
N PHE A 362 12.36 24.16 -7.50
CA PHE A 362 11.74 23.23 -8.45
C PHE A 362 10.28 23.57 -8.70
N THR A 363 9.53 23.94 -7.66
CA THR A 363 8.15 24.40 -7.82
C THR A 363 8.09 25.65 -8.69
N ASN A 364 8.95 26.64 -8.44
CA ASN A 364 9.04 27.83 -9.28
C ASN A 364 9.38 27.50 -10.74
N LYS A 365 10.37 26.61 -10.96
CA LYS A 365 10.77 26.18 -12.30
C LYS A 365 9.64 25.47 -13.03
N TRP A 366 8.92 24.57 -12.35
CA TRP A 366 7.78 23.86 -12.92
C TRP A 366 6.63 24.79 -13.26
N MET A 367 6.34 25.75 -12.38
CA MET A 367 5.33 26.78 -12.61
C MET A 367 5.66 27.62 -13.85
N GLN A 368 6.93 27.99 -14.05
CA GLN A 368 7.39 28.71 -15.25
C GLN A 368 7.21 27.88 -16.52
N LEU A 369 7.55 26.59 -16.47
CA LEU A 369 7.45 25.69 -17.63
C LEU A 369 6.02 25.33 -18.01
N ARG A 370 5.08 25.31 -17.05
CA ARG A 370 3.72 24.77 -17.25
C ARG A 370 2.59 25.78 -17.06
N GLY A 371 2.87 26.96 -16.50
CA GLY A 371 1.86 27.99 -16.20
C GLY A 371 0.85 27.62 -15.10
N GLN A 372 1.06 26.50 -14.40
CA GLN A 372 0.14 26.01 -13.36
C GLN A 372 0.69 26.34 -11.98
N ASN A 373 -0.11 26.96 -11.11
CA ASN A 373 0.31 27.26 -9.73
C ASN A 373 0.27 26.02 -8.83
N LEU A 374 1.43 25.40 -8.61
CA LEU A 374 1.60 24.20 -7.77
C LEU A 374 2.12 24.50 -6.36
N SER A 375 2.35 25.76 -6.01
CA SER A 375 2.78 26.16 -4.66
C SER A 375 1.90 25.58 -3.54
N PRO A 376 0.56 25.55 -3.65
CA PRO A 376 -0.29 24.97 -2.61
C PRO A 376 -0.09 23.46 -2.39
N LEU A 377 0.33 22.71 -3.41
CA LEU A 377 0.63 21.28 -3.30
C LEU A 377 1.90 21.05 -2.48
N LEU A 378 3.00 21.76 -2.83
CA LEU A 378 4.23 21.74 -2.05
C LEU A 378 3.94 22.15 -0.60
N ASN A 379 3.24 23.27 -0.39
CA ASN A 379 2.95 23.80 0.94
C ASN A 379 2.08 22.85 1.78
N SER A 380 1.13 22.15 1.16
CA SER A 380 0.36 21.10 1.83
C SER A 380 1.26 19.94 2.27
N LYS A 381 2.23 19.53 1.43
CA LYS A 381 3.19 18.48 1.74
C LYS A 381 4.17 18.90 2.85
N LEU A 382 4.64 20.15 2.81
CA LEU A 382 5.48 20.73 3.86
C LEU A 382 4.80 20.67 5.23
N LEU A 383 3.55 21.14 5.32
CA LEU A 383 2.80 21.17 6.58
C LEU A 383 2.41 19.78 7.11
N SER A 384 2.15 18.83 6.21
CA SER A 384 1.63 17.51 6.58
C SER A 384 2.69 16.46 6.83
N THR A 385 3.91 16.64 6.31
CA THR A 385 4.97 15.64 6.39
C THR A 385 6.29 16.25 6.86
N TYR A 386 6.78 17.29 6.19
CA TYR A 386 8.17 17.74 6.39
C TYR A 386 8.37 18.57 7.67
N LEU A 387 7.60 19.65 7.85
CA LEU A 387 7.85 20.64 8.90
C LEU A 387 7.62 20.12 10.32
N ILE A 388 6.89 19.01 10.46
CA ILE A 388 6.67 18.34 11.75
C ILE A 388 7.80 17.38 12.14
N GLU A 389 8.71 17.06 11.21
CA GLU A 389 9.75 16.04 11.39
C GLU A 389 11.17 16.56 11.08
N CYS A 390 11.31 17.71 10.42
CA CYS A 390 12.62 18.28 10.11
C CYS A 390 13.35 18.73 11.40
N PRO A 391 14.68 18.92 11.38
CA PRO A 391 15.37 19.67 12.42
C PRO A 391 14.82 21.10 12.49
N TYR A 392 14.72 21.65 13.70
CA TYR A 392 14.27 23.02 13.89
C TYR A 392 15.29 24.00 13.29
N PHE A 393 14.81 25.06 12.68
CA PHE A 393 15.62 26.15 12.14
C PHE A 393 14.95 27.49 12.43
N GLU A 394 15.73 28.57 12.52
CA GLU A 394 15.26 29.88 12.98
C GLU A 394 14.05 30.40 12.18
N LYS A 395 14.03 30.18 10.86
CA LYS A 395 12.94 30.64 9.99
C LYS A 395 11.76 29.68 9.90
N TRP A 396 11.75 28.61 10.70
CA TRP A 396 10.72 27.57 10.67
C TRP A 396 9.31 28.14 10.93
N PRO A 397 9.07 28.99 11.94
CA PRO A 397 7.74 29.55 12.19
C PRO A 397 7.18 30.33 10.99
N GLN A 398 8.04 31.10 10.31
CA GLN A 398 7.68 31.90 9.14
C GLN A 398 7.38 31.00 7.93
N VAL A 399 8.12 29.91 7.73
CA VAL A 399 7.86 28.91 6.67
C VAL A 399 6.53 28.21 6.88
N VAL A 400 6.22 27.76 8.10
CA VAL A 400 4.91 27.19 8.44
C VAL A 400 3.79 28.17 8.07
N LYS A 401 3.95 29.42 8.47
CA LYS A 401 2.93 30.45 8.28
C LYS A 401 2.72 30.78 6.79
N TYR A 402 3.81 30.87 6.03
CA TYR A 402 3.79 31.01 4.57
C TYR A 402 3.03 29.86 3.90
N SER A 403 3.36 28.61 4.25
CA SER A 403 2.71 27.43 3.70
C SER A 403 1.22 27.37 4.05
N GLU A 404 0.85 27.69 5.30
CA GLU A 404 -0.56 27.71 5.73
C GLU A 404 -1.39 28.70 4.91
N MET A 405 -0.89 29.94 4.75
CA MET A 405 -1.59 30.96 3.98
C MET A 405 -1.72 30.56 2.52
N SER A 406 -0.67 30.03 1.90
CA SER A 406 -0.69 29.56 0.51
C SER A 406 -1.78 28.50 0.28
N CYS A 407 -1.95 27.55 1.21
CA CYS A 407 -3.01 26.55 1.12
C CYS A 407 -4.42 27.15 1.32
N ARG A 408 -4.59 28.07 2.29
CA ARG A 408 -5.90 28.67 2.60
C ARG A 408 -6.41 29.63 1.52
N SER A 409 -5.51 30.39 0.90
CA SER A 409 -5.88 31.39 -0.12
C SER A 409 -6.12 30.78 -1.50
N TYR A 410 -5.80 29.49 -1.69
CA TYR A 410 -5.91 28.85 -2.98
C TYR A 410 -7.35 28.52 -3.34
N LYS A 411 -7.80 29.00 -4.50
CA LYS A 411 -9.13 28.77 -5.08
C LYS A 411 -9.08 27.99 -6.40
N GLY A 412 -7.98 27.29 -6.69
CA GLY A 412 -7.81 26.58 -7.94
C GLY A 412 -8.56 25.23 -7.97
N PRO A 413 -8.47 24.50 -9.10
CA PRO A 413 -9.24 23.29 -9.34
C PRO A 413 -8.79 22.09 -8.47
N ILE A 414 -7.60 22.17 -7.89
CA ILE A 414 -7.04 21.10 -7.05
C ILE A 414 -7.52 21.30 -5.62
N LYS A 415 -8.27 20.33 -5.08
CA LYS A 415 -8.71 20.37 -3.68
C LYS A 415 -7.52 20.12 -2.76
N ILE A 416 -7.06 21.17 -2.08
CA ILE A 416 -6.04 21.06 -1.03
C ILE A 416 -6.73 20.78 0.30
N SER A 417 -6.43 19.64 0.91
CA SER A 417 -6.94 19.24 2.22
C SER A 417 -5.76 19.03 3.17
N LEU A 418 -5.65 19.86 4.19
CA LEU A 418 -4.68 19.64 5.26
C LEU A 418 -5.20 18.54 6.22
N PRO A 419 -4.33 17.69 6.78
CA PRO A 419 -4.72 16.68 7.75
C PRO A 419 -5.44 17.30 8.95
N LYS A 420 -6.50 16.69 9.46
CA LYS A 420 -7.30 17.25 10.58
C LYS A 420 -6.47 17.63 11.81
N ASN A 421 -5.35 16.94 12.04
CA ASN A 421 -4.51 17.11 13.22
C ASN A 421 -3.27 17.97 12.97
N PHE A 422 -3.06 18.51 11.75
CA PHE A 422 -1.81 19.21 11.41
C PHE A 422 -1.52 20.39 12.35
N LYS A 423 -2.56 21.15 12.74
CA LYS A 423 -2.40 22.31 13.64
C LYS A 423 -1.88 21.92 15.02
N TRP A 424 -2.33 20.78 15.53
CA TRP A 424 -1.87 20.26 16.82
C TRP A 424 -0.43 19.80 16.70
N ALA A 425 -0.08 19.03 15.67
CA ALA A 425 1.28 18.55 15.45
C ALA A 425 2.31 19.69 15.33
N ILE A 426 1.99 20.74 14.57
CA ILE A 426 2.85 21.92 14.41
C ILE A 426 2.97 22.70 15.73
N LYS A 427 1.87 22.84 16.48
CA LYS A 427 1.89 23.53 17.78
C LYS A 427 2.74 22.78 18.80
N ASP A 428 2.55 21.46 18.90
CA ASP A 428 3.32 20.59 19.80
C ASP A 428 4.81 20.66 19.43
N TYR A 429 5.14 20.61 18.13
CA TYR A 429 6.51 20.76 17.65
C TYR A 429 7.10 22.14 18.01
N ALA A 430 6.34 23.22 17.90
CA ALA A 430 6.77 24.55 18.32
C ALA A 430 7.02 24.64 19.83
N GLU A 431 6.17 23.99 20.66
CA GLU A 431 6.33 23.93 22.11
C GLU A 431 7.61 23.16 22.51
N ILE A 432 7.87 22.01 21.89
CA ILE A 432 9.07 21.20 22.12
C ILE A 432 10.35 22.00 21.85
N ASN A 433 10.34 22.85 20.83
CA ASN A 433 11.50 23.65 20.43
C ASN A 433 11.52 25.06 21.05
N GLY A 434 10.66 25.35 22.03
CA GLY A 434 10.63 26.67 22.69
C GLY A 434 10.20 27.84 21.78
N ALA A 435 9.62 27.55 20.61
CA ALA A 435 9.25 28.52 19.58
C ALA A 435 7.75 28.89 19.60
N LEU A 436 7.01 28.47 20.63
CA LEU A 436 5.55 28.64 20.68
C LEU A 436 5.14 30.12 20.69
N GLU A 437 5.86 30.98 21.41
CA GLU A 437 5.57 32.42 21.47
C GLU A 437 5.81 33.09 20.12
N GLU A 438 6.95 32.82 19.49
CA GLU A 438 7.29 33.33 18.14
C GLU A 438 6.28 32.86 17.09
N PHE A 439 5.92 31.57 17.13
CA PHE A 439 4.92 31.00 16.23
C PHE A 439 3.55 31.69 16.38
N ASN A 440 3.15 32.02 17.61
CA ASN A 440 1.88 32.70 17.87
C ASN A 440 1.93 34.21 17.52
N SER A 441 3.10 34.85 17.63
CA SER A 441 3.27 36.29 17.35
C SER A 441 3.36 36.62 15.86
N ILE A 442 3.64 35.64 14.99
CA ILE A 442 3.71 35.86 13.54
C ILE A 442 2.29 35.98 12.97
N HIS A 443 1.82 37.23 12.85
CA HIS A 443 0.50 37.55 12.34
C HIS A 443 0.41 37.64 10.80
N SER A 444 1.53 37.78 10.08
CA SER A 444 1.56 37.94 8.62
C SER A 444 2.75 37.23 7.95
N VAL A 445 2.69 36.99 6.63
CA VAL A 445 3.84 36.48 5.86
C VAL A 445 4.97 37.48 5.96
N ASN A 446 6.17 37.03 6.36
CA ASN A 446 7.36 37.87 6.26
C ASN A 446 7.65 38.15 4.77
N LYS A 447 7.54 39.42 4.34
CA LYS A 447 7.84 39.87 2.96
C LYS A 447 9.25 39.45 2.51
N GLU A 448 10.19 39.36 3.44
CA GLU A 448 11.53 38.88 3.19
C GLU A 448 11.53 37.40 2.77
N LEU A 449 10.83 36.53 3.51
CA LEU A 449 10.69 35.12 3.17
C LEU A 449 10.03 34.93 1.81
N GLU A 450 8.97 35.69 1.54
CA GLU A 450 8.31 35.66 0.23
C GLU A 450 9.29 36.08 -0.89
N ASN A 451 10.11 37.11 -0.66
CA ASN A 451 11.13 37.54 -1.60
C ASN A 451 12.23 36.48 -1.80
N VAL A 452 12.67 35.82 -0.73
CA VAL A 452 13.62 34.69 -0.81
C VAL A 452 13.04 33.58 -1.70
N ILE A 453 11.83 33.11 -1.40
CA ILE A 453 11.19 32.02 -2.15
C ILE A 453 10.91 32.41 -3.60
N LYS A 454 10.35 33.60 -3.85
CA LYS A 454 9.86 33.98 -5.18
C LYS A 454 10.89 34.67 -6.06
N LYS A 455 12.05 35.08 -5.53
CA LYS A 455 13.07 35.77 -6.33
C LYS A 455 14.46 35.16 -6.25
N LYS A 456 14.86 34.61 -5.08
CA LYS A 456 16.21 34.04 -4.90
C LYS A 456 16.26 32.54 -5.22
N LEU A 457 15.22 31.79 -4.88
CA LEU A 457 15.11 30.35 -5.20
C LEU A 457 14.56 30.14 -6.62
N ILE A 458 15.30 30.58 -7.63
CA ILE A 458 14.92 30.44 -9.05
C ILE A 458 16.13 29.98 -9.88
N TRP A 459 15.95 28.89 -10.64
CA TRP A 459 16.87 28.52 -11.72
C TRP A 459 16.52 29.23 -13.02
N LYS A 460 17.42 30.09 -13.50
CA LYS A 460 17.25 30.84 -14.77
C LYS A 460 17.37 29.95 -16.01
N LYS A 461 18.24 28.92 -15.95
CA LYS A 461 18.47 27.94 -17.03
C LYS A 461 18.01 26.56 -16.58
N ASP A 462 18.75 25.51 -16.93
CA ASP A 462 18.53 24.19 -16.37
C ASP A 462 18.80 24.20 -14.84
N PRO A 463 18.06 23.39 -14.08
CA PRO A 463 18.34 23.18 -12.66
C PRO A 463 19.76 22.68 -12.45
N VAL A 464 20.40 23.18 -11.39
CA VAL A 464 21.68 22.65 -10.87
C VAL A 464 21.36 22.02 -9.52
N PHE A 465 21.44 20.70 -9.44
CA PHE A 465 21.00 19.94 -8.25
C PHE A 465 22.10 19.75 -7.20
N ASN A 466 23.33 20.18 -7.46
CA ASN A 466 24.35 20.32 -6.42
C ASN A 466 24.27 21.73 -5.82
N LEU A 467 24.10 21.84 -4.50
CA LEU A 467 23.93 23.14 -3.83
C LEU A 467 25.16 24.03 -4.04
N GLU A 468 26.37 23.47 -3.95
CA GLU A 468 27.63 24.22 -4.02
C GLU A 468 27.92 24.79 -5.42
N GLU A 469 27.31 24.20 -6.45
CA GLU A 469 27.43 24.65 -7.84
C GLU A 469 26.41 25.74 -8.21
N ASN A 470 25.50 26.09 -7.29
CA ASN A 470 24.53 27.17 -7.51
C ASN A 470 25.14 28.56 -7.24
N GLN A 471 24.42 29.60 -7.67
CA GLN A 471 24.81 30.99 -7.40
C GLN A 471 24.76 31.28 -5.89
N LEU A 472 25.65 32.14 -5.40
CA LEU A 472 25.76 32.48 -3.96
C LEU A 472 24.41 32.90 -3.36
N GLU A 473 23.65 33.75 -4.05
CA GLU A 473 22.32 34.19 -3.57
C GLU A 473 21.32 33.03 -3.39
N PHE A 474 21.43 31.99 -4.23
CA PHE A 474 20.61 30.79 -4.14
C PHE A 474 21.04 29.93 -2.94
N ILE A 475 22.36 29.77 -2.75
CA ILE A 475 22.93 29.04 -1.62
C ILE A 475 22.50 29.70 -0.29
N ASP A 476 22.62 31.02 -0.19
CA ASP A 476 22.23 31.77 0.99
C ASP A 476 20.72 31.67 1.24
N ALA A 477 19.91 31.66 0.18
CA ALA A 477 18.47 31.44 0.27
C ALA A 477 18.11 30.02 0.77
N CYS A 478 18.83 28.99 0.35
CA CYS A 478 18.68 27.63 0.87
C CYS A 478 19.04 27.55 2.36
N LYS A 479 20.19 28.13 2.75
CA LYS A 479 20.64 28.20 4.16
C LYS A 479 19.67 28.96 5.03
N TYR A 480 19.11 30.06 4.54
CA TYR A 480 18.05 30.83 5.21
C TYR A 480 16.82 29.97 5.54
N LEU A 481 16.53 28.95 4.73
CA LEU A 481 15.43 28.00 4.97
C LEU A 481 15.86 26.75 5.77
N GLY A 482 17.05 26.73 6.35
CA GLY A 482 17.54 25.61 7.16
C GLY A 482 18.06 24.41 6.37
N GLN A 483 18.38 24.59 5.07
CA GLN A 483 19.11 23.58 4.29
C GLN A 483 20.61 23.78 4.51
N ASN A 484 21.26 22.80 5.13
CA ASN A 484 22.71 22.79 5.38
C ASN A 484 23.48 22.17 4.23
#